data_AF-A0A7S1ERE9-F1
#
_entry.id   AF-A0A7S1ERE9-F1
#
_cell.length_a   1.000
_cell.length_b   1.000
_cell.length_c   1.000
_cell.angle_alpha   90.00
_cell.angle_beta   90.00
_cell.angle_gamma   90.00
#
_symmetry.space_group_name_H-M   'P 1'
#
loop_
_entity.id
_entity.type
_entity.pdbx_description
1 polymer ?
#
loop_
_entity_poly.entity_id
_entity_poly.type
_entity_poly.pdbx_seq_one_letter_code
_entity_poly.pdbx_strand_id
1 'polypeptide(L)'
;MENIEKVVQELCIEMNTFESLLSSFIKTQMRLKLGEDNYQSFLPSNGGTDSMKTKYGTKEIFRILRDRWISVFSDTVLNVSGIQTIVNDYFQSSVLKSIPNSNECRCIRQNLSQFNDQKLIQDCVKLKNVLNFLSLIVKPVVKNEVEFENKQEFDNNGQQMSNATRKPDEHEFAMDLGEDFVVESPQIEQRQQNFFGTVVLDGPNVGWRHGQNVKFSWNGIFLALHWFYSRKFYPIAFIPESRISALRSESIQNSSLEMISKQLEYWTGMHCIVVTPKDDYDDVYSLDYARRNGCLLVSNDKLDDHVIQAAAISEQNKMDLSNWLDQCRLSFTFHVDEFLPNPAFDYPSALHYAHLHRSTPL
;
A
#
# COMPACT_ATOMS: atom_id res chain seq x y z
N MET A 1 27.56 18.72 26.61
CA MET A 1 27.65 17.31 27.03
C MET A 1 26.38 16.82 27.72
N GLU A 2 25.93 17.45 28.82
CA GLU A 2 24.70 17.04 29.56
C GLU A 2 23.42 16.97 28.69
N ASN A 3 23.32 17.84 27.67
CA ASN A 3 22.18 17.85 26.74
C ASN A 3 22.21 16.69 25.72
N ILE A 4 23.39 16.16 25.39
CA ILE A 4 23.55 15.04 24.44
C ILE A 4 23.22 13.71 25.13
N GLU A 5 23.69 13.52 26.36
CA GLU A 5 23.38 12.32 27.14
C GLU A 5 21.87 12.14 27.33
N LYS A 6 21.15 13.24 27.59
CA LYS A 6 19.68 13.22 27.69
C LYS A 6 19.01 12.82 26.37
N VAL A 7 19.44 13.40 25.24
CA VAL A 7 18.88 13.08 23.91
C VAL A 7 19.15 11.62 23.53
N VAL A 8 20.34 11.10 23.85
CA VAL A 8 20.71 9.69 23.62
C VAL A 8 19.86 8.77 24.49
N GLN A 9 19.65 9.09 25.76
CA GLN A 9 18.79 8.31 26.66
C GLN A 9 17.33 8.26 26.16
N GLU A 10 16.77 9.40 25.74
CA GLU A 10 15.42 9.46 25.15
C GLU A 10 15.32 8.59 23.88
N LEU A 11 16.32 8.66 23.01
CA LEU A 11 16.37 7.82 21.81
C LEU A 11 16.46 6.33 22.13
N CYS A 12 17.27 5.92 23.10
CA CYS A 12 17.34 4.53 23.52
C CYS A 12 15.97 4.02 24.03
N ILE A 13 15.23 4.82 24.80
CA ILE A 13 13.89 4.48 25.28
C ILE A 13 12.93 4.29 24.10
N GLU A 14 12.93 5.23 23.14
CA GLU A 14 12.08 5.14 21.96
C GLU A 14 12.44 3.95 21.06
N MET A 15 13.73 3.67 20.86
CA MET A 15 14.20 2.50 20.11
C MET A 15 13.77 1.20 20.76
N ASN A 16 13.87 1.09 22.10
CA ASN A 16 13.42 -0.11 22.83
C ASN A 16 11.89 -0.29 22.72
N THR A 17 11.15 0.81 22.78
CA THR A 17 9.69 0.80 22.61
C THR A 17 9.31 0.38 21.19
N PHE A 18 10.00 0.92 20.19
CA PHE A 18 9.81 0.54 18.79
C PHE A 18 10.19 -0.92 18.53
N GLU A 19 11.29 -1.41 19.09
CA GLU A 19 11.69 -2.82 18.99
C GLU A 19 10.60 -3.74 19.56
N SER A 20 10.04 -3.40 20.72
CA SER A 20 8.94 -4.16 21.31
C SER A 20 7.69 -4.16 20.41
N LEU A 21 7.32 -3.01 19.84
CA LEU A 21 6.19 -2.89 18.93
C LEU A 21 6.41 -3.69 17.64
N LEU A 22 7.60 -3.59 17.04
CA LEU A 22 7.97 -4.31 15.84
C LEU A 22 8.00 -5.82 16.08
N SER A 23 8.54 -6.26 17.22
CA SER A 23 8.52 -7.67 17.61
C SER A 23 7.09 -8.19 17.74
N SER A 24 6.20 -7.42 18.36
CA SER A 24 4.78 -7.76 18.46
C SER A 24 4.15 -7.86 17.07
N PHE A 25 4.36 -6.86 16.21
CA PHE A 25 3.84 -6.85 14.85
C PHE A 25 4.31 -8.04 14.01
N ILE A 26 5.60 -8.39 14.06
CA ILE A 26 6.14 -9.54 13.32
C ILE A 26 5.49 -10.84 13.83
N LYS A 27 5.32 -11.00 15.15
CA LYS A 27 4.62 -12.16 15.71
C LYS A 27 3.18 -12.24 15.21
N THR A 28 2.44 -11.15 15.24
CA THR A 28 1.08 -11.04 14.70
C THR A 28 1.04 -11.46 13.23
N GLN A 29 1.92 -10.91 12.39
CA GLN A 29 1.93 -11.23 10.96
C GLN A 29 2.31 -12.69 10.69
N MET A 30 3.25 -13.25 11.45
CA MET A 30 3.58 -14.67 11.35
C MET A 30 2.39 -15.56 11.75
N ARG A 31 1.71 -15.23 12.84
CA ARG A 31 0.51 -15.94 13.31
C ARG A 31 -0.60 -15.92 12.26
N LEU A 32 -0.88 -14.74 11.69
CA LEU A 32 -1.89 -14.58 10.63
C LEU A 32 -1.55 -15.35 9.35
N LYS A 33 -0.27 -15.39 8.96
CA LYS A 33 0.16 -16.04 7.71
C LYS A 33 0.30 -17.55 7.82
N LEU A 34 0.73 -18.04 8.98
CA LEU A 34 0.98 -19.46 9.20
C LEU A 34 -0.27 -20.18 9.73
N GLY A 35 -1.19 -19.46 10.38
CA GLY A 35 -2.25 -20.03 11.21
C GLY A 35 -1.73 -20.42 12.60
N GLU A 36 -2.65 -20.56 13.56
CA GLU A 36 -2.32 -20.80 14.98
C GLU A 36 -1.44 -22.03 15.17
N ASP A 37 -1.86 -23.18 14.63
CA ASP A 37 -1.19 -24.47 14.84
C ASP A 37 0.25 -24.47 14.32
N ASN A 38 0.45 -23.89 13.14
CA ASN A 38 1.79 -23.77 12.56
C ASN A 38 2.62 -22.74 13.32
N TYR A 39 2.04 -21.63 13.78
CA TYR A 39 2.74 -20.63 14.60
C TYR A 39 3.22 -21.22 15.93
N GLN A 40 2.42 -22.08 16.58
CA GLN A 40 2.81 -22.77 17.82
C GLN A 40 4.04 -23.66 17.63
N SER A 41 4.23 -24.24 16.43
CA SER A 41 5.47 -24.98 16.10
C SER A 41 6.72 -24.08 16.06
N PHE A 42 6.52 -22.77 15.91
CA PHE A 42 7.57 -21.77 16.04
C PHE A 42 7.69 -21.21 17.45
N LEU A 43 6.91 -21.57 18.46
CA LEU A 43 7.14 -21.10 19.83
C LEU A 43 8.08 -22.07 20.59
N PRO A 44 8.93 -21.57 21.52
CA PRO A 44 9.72 -22.47 22.35
C PRO A 44 8.77 -23.38 23.14
N SER A 45 8.92 -24.70 23.01
CA SER A 45 8.17 -25.65 23.81
C SER A 45 8.55 -25.48 25.28
N ASN A 46 7.62 -24.99 26.08
CA ASN A 46 7.76 -24.88 27.53
C ASN A 46 7.76 -26.30 28.14
N GLY A 47 8.90 -27.00 28.11
CA GLY A 47 9.11 -28.20 28.94
C GLY A 47 9.60 -29.48 28.26
N GLY A 48 10.28 -29.43 27.11
CA GLY A 48 10.85 -30.63 26.49
C GLY A 48 12.38 -30.60 26.45
N THR A 49 13.04 -31.50 27.18
CA THR A 49 14.50 -31.74 27.09
C THR A 49 14.94 -32.43 25.81
N ASP A 50 14.13 -32.48 24.76
CA ASP A 50 14.35 -33.38 23.63
C ASP A 50 14.88 -32.72 22.35
N SER A 51 15.87 -33.41 21.79
CA SER A 51 16.90 -32.92 20.90
C SER A 51 16.54 -32.96 19.42
N MET A 52 15.44 -32.32 19.02
CA MET A 52 15.17 -32.03 17.60
C MET A 52 15.31 -30.52 17.35
N LYS A 53 16.55 -30.06 17.43
CA LYS A 53 16.93 -28.68 17.08
C LYS A 53 16.83 -28.52 15.57
N THR A 54 15.79 -27.84 15.10
CA THR A 54 15.93 -27.05 13.87
C THR A 54 17.19 -26.19 14.02
N LYS A 55 17.99 -26.09 12.94
CA LYS A 55 19.35 -25.51 12.96
C LYS A 55 19.40 -24.07 13.53
N TYR A 56 18.26 -23.40 13.60
CA TYR A 56 18.07 -22.11 14.25
C TYR A 56 16.81 -22.20 15.12
N GLY A 57 16.96 -22.07 16.45
CA GLY A 57 15.80 -21.99 17.33
C GLY A 57 14.96 -20.76 17.02
N THR A 58 13.68 -20.76 17.36
CA THR A 58 12.73 -19.64 17.17
C THR A 58 13.31 -18.26 17.44
N LYS A 59 13.98 -18.11 18.59
CA LYS A 59 14.59 -16.85 19.02
C LYS A 59 15.61 -16.33 17.99
N GLU A 60 16.30 -17.24 17.33
CA GLU A 60 17.30 -16.95 16.31
C GLU A 60 16.67 -16.60 14.97
N ILE A 61 15.56 -17.25 14.58
CA ILE A 61 14.81 -16.89 13.36
C ILE A 61 14.20 -15.49 13.51
N PHE A 62 13.58 -15.19 14.66
CA PHE A 62 13.06 -13.86 14.94
C PHE A 62 14.17 -12.81 14.96
N ARG A 63 15.33 -13.15 15.54
CA ARG A 63 16.52 -12.28 15.51
C ARG A 63 16.96 -12.00 14.08
N ILE A 64 17.06 -13.02 13.22
CA ILE A 64 17.45 -12.85 11.81
C ILE A 64 16.44 -11.99 11.03
N LEU A 65 15.13 -12.22 11.21
CA LEU A 65 14.10 -11.43 10.53
C LEU A 65 14.10 -9.98 10.99
N ARG A 66 14.24 -9.75 12.31
CA ARG A 66 14.38 -8.42 12.90
C ARG A 66 15.63 -7.72 12.37
N ASP A 67 16.79 -8.37 12.44
CA ASP A 67 18.08 -7.80 12.06
C ASP A 67 18.12 -7.48 10.54
N ARG A 68 17.51 -8.32 9.70
CA ARG A 68 17.35 -8.06 8.26
C ARG A 68 16.39 -6.90 7.98
N TRP A 69 15.25 -6.85 8.67
CA TRP A 69 14.30 -5.75 8.49
C TRP A 69 14.94 -4.42 8.90
N ILE A 70 15.66 -4.39 10.02
CA ILE A 70 16.41 -3.23 10.49
C ILE A 70 17.50 -2.84 9.50
N SER A 71 18.28 -3.79 8.95
CA SER A 71 19.32 -3.50 7.96
C SER A 71 18.73 -2.89 6.68
N VAL A 72 17.65 -3.47 6.15
CA VAL A 72 16.96 -2.93 4.97
C VAL A 72 16.38 -1.55 5.28
N PHE A 73 15.82 -1.37 6.47
CA PHE A 73 15.23 -0.11 6.90
C PHE A 73 16.30 0.98 7.15
N SER A 74 17.44 0.63 7.76
CA SER A 74 18.55 1.56 8.01
C SER A 74 19.18 2.03 6.72
N ASP A 75 19.34 1.13 5.75
CA ASP A 75 19.96 1.46 4.47
C ASP A 75 19.04 2.34 3.60
N THR A 76 17.72 2.14 3.71
CA THR A 76 16.72 2.87 2.91
C THR A 76 16.31 4.22 3.52
N VAL A 77 16.19 4.29 4.85
CA VAL A 77 15.60 5.45 5.56
C VAL A 77 16.67 6.29 6.25
N LEU A 78 17.78 5.68 6.69
CA LEU A 78 18.81 6.34 7.50
C LEU A 78 20.10 6.52 6.70
N ASN A 79 20.00 7.05 5.47
CA ASN A 79 21.10 7.34 4.54
C ASN A 79 22.04 8.49 5.03
N VAL A 80 22.25 8.57 6.35
CA VAL A 80 23.14 9.47 7.08
C VAL A 80 24.15 8.59 7.79
N SER A 81 25.38 8.56 7.27
CA SER A 81 26.47 7.67 7.69
C SER A 81 26.71 7.62 9.20
N GLY A 82 26.52 8.73 9.92
CA GLY A 82 26.69 8.79 11.38
C GLY A 82 25.59 8.07 12.18
N ILE A 83 24.33 8.12 11.72
CA ILE A 83 23.21 7.42 12.38
C ILE A 83 23.31 5.92 12.11
N GLN A 84 23.66 5.55 10.88
CA GLN A 84 23.83 4.16 10.49
C GLN A 84 24.89 3.46 11.36
N THR A 85 26.00 4.14 11.68
CA THR A 85 27.01 3.62 12.62
C THR A 85 26.46 3.46 14.04
N ILE A 86 25.76 4.47 14.60
CA ILE A 86 25.19 4.40 15.96
C ILE A 86 24.13 3.28 16.07
N VAL A 87 23.28 3.16 15.05
CA VAL A 87 22.22 2.16 14.95
C VAL A 87 22.82 0.77 14.78
N ASN A 88 23.80 0.60 13.89
CA ASN A 88 24.50 -0.67 13.71
C ASN A 88 25.25 -1.07 14.98
N ASP A 89 25.94 -0.14 15.64
CA ASP A 89 26.63 -0.41 16.90
C ASP A 89 25.64 -0.76 18.01
N TYR A 90 24.51 -0.06 18.15
CA TYR A 90 23.46 -0.39 19.14
C TYR A 90 22.81 -1.76 18.88
N PHE A 91 22.49 -2.09 17.62
CA PHE A 91 21.83 -3.35 17.28
C PHE A 91 22.78 -4.55 17.29
N GLN A 92 24.02 -4.41 16.81
CA GLN A 92 25.05 -5.45 16.95
C GLN A 92 25.42 -5.67 18.42
N SER A 93 25.30 -4.64 19.25
CA SER A 93 25.62 -4.68 20.67
C SER A 93 24.45 -5.09 21.57
N SER A 94 23.36 -5.66 21.04
CA SER A 94 22.38 -6.41 21.87
C SER A 94 22.97 -7.70 22.51
N VAL A 95 24.27 -7.95 22.28
CA VAL A 95 25.19 -8.81 23.06
C VAL A 95 25.64 -8.16 24.41
N LEU A 96 25.43 -6.86 24.63
CA LEU A 96 25.84 -6.08 25.81
C LEU A 96 24.97 -6.29 27.07
N LYS A 97 24.21 -7.38 27.17
CA LYS A 97 23.54 -7.71 28.43
C LYS A 97 24.49 -8.15 29.56
N SER A 98 25.79 -8.17 29.31
CA SER A 98 26.80 -8.27 30.34
C SER A 98 28.05 -7.54 29.89
N ILE A 99 28.38 -6.38 30.46
CA ILE A 99 29.75 -5.93 30.74
C ILE A 99 29.67 -4.56 31.47
N PRO A 100 30.18 -4.47 32.71
CA PRO A 100 30.46 -3.19 33.36
C PRO A 100 31.75 -2.57 32.80
N ASN A 101 31.74 -1.27 32.50
CA ASN A 101 32.91 -0.39 32.33
C ASN A 101 34.10 -0.96 31.50
N SER A 102 33.88 -1.40 30.27
CA SER A 102 34.97 -1.76 29.36
C SER A 102 35.37 -0.63 28.39
N ASN A 103 36.58 -0.76 27.85
CA ASN A 103 37.23 0.19 26.94
C ASN A 103 36.43 0.48 25.64
N GLU A 104 35.41 -0.31 25.29
CA GLU A 104 34.55 -0.04 24.13
C GLU A 104 33.71 1.24 24.27
N CYS A 105 33.29 1.64 25.49
CA CYS A 105 32.64 2.93 25.73
C CYS A 105 33.54 4.13 25.37
N ARG A 106 34.86 3.95 25.39
CA ARG A 106 35.82 4.99 25.00
C ARG A 106 35.81 5.22 23.49
N CYS A 107 35.56 4.18 22.68
CA CYS A 107 35.50 4.26 21.22
C CYS A 107 34.24 5.01 20.75
N ILE A 108 33.09 4.73 21.36
CA ILE A 108 31.84 5.47 21.10
C ILE A 108 31.99 6.94 21.51
N ARG A 109 32.58 7.24 22.68
CA ARG A 109 32.85 8.62 23.11
C ARG A 109 33.85 9.35 22.20
N GLN A 110 34.90 8.68 21.73
CA GLN A 110 35.87 9.25 20.80
C GLN A 110 35.25 9.56 19.43
N ASN A 111 34.41 8.67 18.91
CA ASN A 111 33.69 8.90 17.66
C ASN A 111 32.64 10.00 17.80
N LEU A 112 31.91 10.07 18.92
CA LEU A 112 30.93 11.14 19.18
C LEU A 112 31.58 12.52 19.31
N SER A 113 32.81 12.61 19.84
CA SER A 113 33.54 13.89 19.97
C SER A 113 33.98 14.52 18.64
N GLN A 114 33.92 13.76 17.53
CA GLN A 114 34.29 14.24 16.19
C GLN A 114 33.09 14.83 15.42
N PHE A 115 31.87 14.60 15.88
CA PHE A 115 30.68 15.18 15.28
C PHE A 115 30.43 16.57 15.87
N ASN A 116 30.13 17.56 15.01
CA ASN A 116 29.63 18.84 15.49
C ASN A 116 28.33 18.57 16.26
N ASP A 117 28.34 18.87 17.57
CA ASP A 117 27.26 18.62 18.53
C ASP A 117 25.88 19.00 17.96
N GLN A 118 25.79 20.08 17.18
CA GLN A 118 24.52 20.52 16.57
C GLN A 118 23.99 19.59 15.48
N LYS A 119 24.87 19.03 14.63
CA LYS A 119 24.46 18.11 13.55
C LYS A 119 23.98 16.79 14.13
N LEU A 120 24.71 16.26 15.12
CA LEU A 120 24.32 15.03 15.81
C LEU A 120 22.96 15.19 16.51
N ILE A 121 22.73 16.31 17.21
CA ILE A 121 21.43 16.59 17.84
C ILE A 121 20.30 16.66 16.79
N GLN A 122 20.52 17.34 15.66
CA GLN A 122 19.54 17.40 14.58
C GLN A 122 19.23 16.02 13.99
N ASP A 123 20.25 15.20 13.79
CA ASP A 123 20.13 13.85 13.26
C ASP A 123 19.42 12.91 14.25
N CYS A 124 19.71 13.05 15.55
CA CYS A 124 18.98 12.39 16.64
C CYS A 124 17.49 12.78 16.66
N VAL A 125 17.17 14.07 16.52
CA VAL A 125 15.77 14.54 16.46
C VAL A 125 15.05 14.00 15.23
N LYS A 126 15.71 13.93 14.07
CA LYS A 126 15.14 13.31 12.87
C LYS A 126 14.83 11.83 13.09
N LEU A 127 15.75 11.08 13.70
CA LEU A 127 15.53 9.66 14.03
C LEU A 127 14.36 9.49 15.01
N LYS A 128 14.28 10.33 16.04
CA LYS A 128 13.16 10.41 16.99
C LYS A 128 11.81 10.57 16.26
N ASN A 129 11.75 11.49 15.30
CA ASN A 129 10.53 11.75 14.53
C ASN A 129 10.15 10.56 13.63
N VAL A 130 11.13 9.90 13.01
CA VAL A 130 10.90 8.70 12.20
C VAL A 130 10.37 7.56 13.07
N LEU A 131 10.99 7.29 14.23
CA LEU A 131 10.54 6.25 15.17
C LEU A 131 9.12 6.52 15.68
N ASN A 132 8.80 7.77 16.00
CA ASN A 132 7.46 8.16 16.41
C ASN A 132 6.43 7.97 15.28
N PHE A 133 6.75 8.35 14.05
CA PHE A 133 5.89 8.13 12.89
C PHE A 133 5.63 6.63 12.64
N LEU A 134 6.66 5.80 12.69
CA LEU A 134 6.50 4.35 12.53
C LEU A 134 5.68 3.75 13.68
N SER A 135 5.88 4.25 14.91
CA SER A 135 5.07 3.85 16.06
C SER A 135 3.59 4.14 15.85
N LEU A 136 3.24 5.27 15.23
CA LEU A 136 1.84 5.61 14.90
C LEU A 136 1.23 4.67 13.85
N ILE A 137 2.04 4.12 12.94
CA ILE A 137 1.57 3.14 11.94
C ILE A 137 1.40 1.76 12.58
N VAL A 138 2.35 1.35 13.43
CA VAL A 138 2.38 -0.01 14.00
C VAL A 138 1.40 -0.17 15.16
N LYS A 139 1.23 0.85 16.01
CA LYS A 139 0.38 0.79 17.21
C LYS A 139 -1.09 0.40 16.93
N PRO A 140 -1.79 0.96 15.94
CA PRO A 140 -3.18 0.59 15.65
C PRO A 140 -3.33 -0.87 15.24
N VAL A 141 -2.36 -1.40 14.48
CA VAL A 141 -2.36 -2.80 14.03
C VAL A 141 -2.22 -3.75 15.21
N VAL A 142 -1.35 -3.41 16.18
CA VAL A 142 -1.16 -4.20 17.40
C VAL A 142 -2.35 -4.07 18.36
N LYS A 143 -2.94 -2.88 18.50
CA LYS A 143 -4.04 -2.63 19.45
C LYS A 143 -5.34 -3.33 19.06
N ASN A 144 -5.67 -3.39 17.77
CA ASN A 144 -6.87 -4.05 17.28
C ASN A 144 -6.91 -5.56 17.57
N GLU A 145 -5.76 -6.19 17.85
CA GLU A 145 -5.66 -7.62 18.13
C GLU A 145 -5.86 -7.93 19.63
N VAL A 146 -5.33 -7.10 20.53
CA VAL A 146 -5.57 -7.23 21.99
C VAL A 146 -7.07 -7.10 22.30
N GLU A 147 -7.79 -6.27 21.55
CA GLU A 147 -9.25 -6.13 21.67
C GLU A 147 -10.01 -7.32 21.03
N PHE A 148 -9.41 -8.02 20.07
CA PHE A 148 -9.98 -9.20 19.43
C PHE A 148 -9.81 -10.46 20.29
N GLU A 149 -8.65 -10.65 20.93
CA GLU A 149 -8.40 -11.75 21.88
C GLU A 149 -9.33 -11.67 23.10
N ASN A 150 -9.56 -10.46 23.64
CA ASN A 150 -10.51 -10.25 24.74
C ASN A 150 -11.98 -10.51 24.33
N LYS A 151 -12.32 -10.44 23.04
CA LYS A 151 -13.67 -10.76 22.53
C LYS A 151 -13.85 -12.25 22.27
N GLN A 152 -12.83 -12.97 21.81
CA GLN A 152 -12.91 -14.42 21.60
C GLN A 152 -13.06 -15.22 22.91
N GLU A 153 -12.58 -14.70 24.04
CA GLU A 153 -12.87 -15.30 25.35
C GLU A 153 -14.34 -15.16 25.78
N PHE A 154 -15.08 -14.18 25.23
CA PHE A 154 -16.50 -13.98 25.52
C PHE A 154 -17.43 -14.88 24.70
N ASP A 155 -17.07 -15.19 23.45
CA ASP A 155 -17.93 -15.98 22.54
C ASP A 155 -17.87 -17.50 22.80
N ASN A 156 -16.87 -17.99 23.55
CA ASN A 156 -16.76 -19.43 23.89
C ASN A 156 -17.74 -19.92 24.95
N ASN A 157 -18.59 -19.04 25.52
CA ASN A 157 -19.62 -19.42 26.50
C ASN A 157 -21.06 -19.45 25.94
N GLY A 158 -21.25 -19.32 24.62
CA GLY A 158 -22.58 -19.21 24.02
C GLY A 158 -22.83 -20.11 22.82
N GLN A 159 -22.85 -21.44 23.01
CA GLN A 159 -23.42 -22.36 22.02
C GLN A 159 -24.63 -23.09 22.60
N GLN A 160 -25.82 -22.82 22.05
CA GLN A 160 -26.81 -23.87 21.74
C GLN A 160 -27.95 -23.35 20.84
N MET A 161 -28.37 -24.23 19.92
CA MET A 161 -29.54 -24.22 19.04
C MET A 161 -29.42 -23.47 17.71
N SER A 162 -29.95 -23.93 16.58
CA SER A 162 -30.31 -25.24 16.02
C SER A 162 -30.76 -24.97 14.58
N ASN A 163 -30.49 -25.91 13.66
CA ASN A 163 -30.82 -25.86 12.23
C ASN A 163 -32.32 -25.67 11.94
N ALA A 164 -32.64 -24.87 10.92
CA ALA A 164 -33.86 -25.05 10.13
C ALA A 164 -33.69 -24.53 8.68
N THR A 165 -33.84 -25.45 7.75
CA THR A 165 -33.85 -25.29 6.30
C THR A 165 -35.16 -24.65 5.83
N ARG A 166 -35.12 -23.61 4.98
CA ARG A 166 -36.26 -23.19 4.14
C ARG A 166 -35.78 -22.75 2.75
N LYS A 167 -36.49 -23.23 1.73
CA LYS A 167 -36.37 -22.87 0.31
C LYS A 167 -36.87 -21.43 0.08
N PRO A 168 -36.42 -20.73 -0.98
CA PRO A 168 -36.97 -19.43 -1.35
C PRO A 168 -38.17 -19.58 -2.29
N ASP A 169 -39.27 -18.91 -1.96
CA ASP A 169 -40.37 -18.64 -2.87
C ASP A 169 -40.12 -17.32 -3.61
N GLU A 170 -40.38 -17.38 -4.90
CA GLU A 170 -40.41 -16.28 -5.85
C GLU A 170 -41.62 -15.38 -5.56
N HIS A 171 -41.39 -14.07 -5.38
CA HIS A 171 -42.43 -13.09 -5.63
C HIS A 171 -41.83 -11.79 -6.15
N GLU A 172 -42.31 -11.41 -7.33
CA GLU A 172 -42.22 -10.11 -7.99
C GLU A 172 -42.43 -8.94 -7.03
N PHE A 173 -41.56 -7.93 -7.14
CA PHE A 173 -41.92 -6.55 -6.83
C PHE A 173 -41.30 -5.64 -7.90
N ALA A 174 -42.15 -5.24 -8.84
CA ALA A 174 -41.90 -4.06 -9.66
C ALA A 174 -42.04 -2.82 -8.76
N MET A 175 -40.98 -2.02 -8.67
CA MET A 175 -41.06 -0.68 -8.11
C MET A 175 -40.57 0.34 -9.13
N ASP A 176 -41.57 1.10 -9.58
CA ASP A 176 -41.54 2.43 -10.15
C ASP A 176 -40.50 3.33 -9.45
N LEU A 177 -39.52 3.82 -10.20
CA LEU A 177 -38.52 4.79 -9.73
C LEU A 177 -38.79 6.13 -10.42
N GLY A 178 -39.57 6.95 -9.73
CA GLY A 178 -39.68 8.37 -9.98
C GLY A 178 -38.36 9.11 -9.77
N GLU A 179 -38.28 10.25 -10.46
CA GLU A 179 -37.19 11.22 -10.46
C GLU A 179 -36.77 11.67 -9.04
N ASP A 180 -35.50 12.08 -8.93
CA ASP A 180 -34.83 12.66 -7.75
C ASP A 180 -34.27 11.69 -6.69
N PHE A 181 -33.17 11.00 -7.04
CA PHE A 181 -32.23 10.44 -6.07
C PHE A 181 -30.82 10.97 -6.33
N VAL A 182 -30.51 12.16 -5.81
CA VAL A 182 -29.14 12.66 -5.70
C VAL A 182 -28.50 11.97 -4.50
N VAL A 183 -27.72 10.91 -4.74
CA VAL A 183 -26.83 10.33 -3.74
C VAL A 183 -25.61 11.24 -3.61
N GLU A 184 -25.68 12.23 -2.73
CA GLU A 184 -24.47 12.87 -2.25
C GLU A 184 -23.62 11.79 -1.54
N SER A 185 -22.41 11.56 -2.06
CA SER A 185 -21.46 10.51 -1.62
C SER A 185 -20.39 11.10 -0.70
N PRO A 186 -20.60 11.20 0.63
CA PRO A 186 -19.76 12.01 1.50
C PRO A 186 -18.45 11.31 1.89
N GLN A 187 -18.31 10.02 1.60
CA GLN A 187 -17.18 9.19 2.03
C GLN A 187 -15.97 9.24 1.09
N ILE A 188 -16.18 9.52 -0.20
CA ILE A 188 -15.09 9.58 -1.19
C ILE A 188 -14.36 10.92 -1.07
N GLU A 189 -15.08 12.03 -0.94
CA GLU A 189 -14.50 13.37 -0.86
C GLU A 189 -13.59 13.53 0.36
N GLN A 190 -13.97 12.99 1.53
CA GLN A 190 -13.13 13.08 2.74
C GLN A 190 -11.82 12.28 2.62
N ARG A 191 -11.80 11.17 1.87
CA ARG A 191 -10.57 10.39 1.62
C ARG A 191 -9.64 11.06 0.61
N GLN A 192 -10.19 11.89 -0.28
CA GLN A 192 -9.43 12.57 -1.34
C GLN A 192 -8.72 13.85 -0.89
N GLN A 193 -9.02 14.39 0.30
CA GLN A 193 -8.48 15.69 0.78
C GLN A 193 -6.94 15.75 0.94
N ASN A 194 -6.25 14.61 0.90
CA ASN A 194 -4.79 14.52 1.01
C ASN A 194 -4.07 14.26 -0.32
N PHE A 195 -4.78 14.30 -1.44
CA PHE A 195 -4.23 14.03 -2.76
C PHE A 195 -4.16 15.30 -3.62
N PHE A 196 -3.15 15.38 -4.49
CA PHE A 196 -3.00 16.47 -5.46
C PHE A 196 -4.10 16.45 -6.53
N GLY A 197 -4.65 15.27 -6.81
CA GLY A 197 -5.72 15.06 -7.77
C GLY A 197 -5.97 13.58 -8.00
N THR A 198 -6.95 13.29 -8.84
CA THR A 198 -7.31 11.93 -9.25
C THR A 198 -6.69 11.61 -10.59
N VAL A 199 -6.19 10.39 -10.74
CA VAL A 199 -5.68 9.86 -12.00
C VAL A 199 -6.46 8.61 -12.35
N VAL A 200 -6.94 8.55 -13.59
CA VAL A 200 -7.69 7.42 -14.12
C VAL A 200 -6.75 6.61 -14.99
N LEU A 201 -6.57 5.33 -14.67
CA LEU A 201 -5.82 4.40 -15.47
C LEU A 201 -6.77 3.70 -16.45
N ASP A 202 -6.43 3.76 -17.73
CA ASP A 202 -6.89 2.79 -18.72
C ASP A 202 -6.23 1.45 -18.40
N GLY A 203 -6.94 0.63 -17.64
CA GLY A 203 -6.39 -0.55 -17.02
C GLY A 203 -5.88 -1.56 -18.03
N PRO A 204 -6.63 -1.89 -19.10
CA PRO A 204 -6.12 -2.76 -20.15
C PRO A 204 -4.94 -2.20 -20.91
N ASN A 205 -4.91 -0.91 -21.26
CA ASN A 205 -3.74 -0.34 -21.91
C ASN A 205 -2.48 -0.48 -21.05
N VAL A 206 -2.58 -0.19 -19.74
CA VAL A 206 -1.49 -0.39 -18.77
C VAL A 206 -1.08 -1.85 -18.67
N GLY A 207 -2.06 -2.75 -18.50
CA GLY A 207 -1.82 -4.19 -18.35
C GLY A 207 -1.17 -4.84 -19.56
N TRP A 208 -1.64 -4.50 -20.77
CA TRP A 208 -1.05 -4.97 -22.02
C TRP A 208 0.35 -4.40 -22.24
N ARG A 209 0.54 -3.11 -21.98
CA ARG A 209 1.83 -2.46 -22.19
C ARG A 209 2.92 -3.09 -21.32
N HIS A 210 2.63 -3.37 -20.05
CA HIS A 210 3.56 -4.06 -19.16
C HIS A 210 3.86 -5.49 -19.64
N GLY A 211 2.84 -6.21 -20.10
CA GLY A 211 3.00 -7.54 -20.69
C GLY A 211 3.52 -7.53 -22.14
N GLN A 212 4.20 -6.45 -22.55
CA GLN A 212 4.85 -6.28 -23.85
C GLN A 212 3.89 -6.44 -25.04
N ASN A 213 2.60 -6.16 -24.85
CA ASN A 213 1.51 -6.41 -25.80
C ASN A 213 1.37 -7.88 -26.23
N VAL A 214 1.96 -8.82 -25.48
CA VAL A 214 1.88 -10.27 -25.73
C VAL A 214 0.94 -10.95 -24.74
N LYS A 215 0.89 -10.46 -23.51
CA LYS A 215 -0.01 -10.95 -22.46
C LYS A 215 -0.58 -9.80 -21.64
N PHE A 216 -1.76 -10.00 -21.07
CA PHE A 216 -2.31 -9.07 -20.09
C PHE A 216 -1.60 -9.25 -18.75
N SER A 217 -1.14 -8.15 -18.14
CA SER A 217 -0.41 -8.20 -16.87
C SER A 217 -1.05 -7.36 -15.77
N TRP A 218 -1.62 -8.06 -14.76
CA TRP A 218 -2.13 -7.42 -13.54
C TRP A 218 -1.06 -6.66 -12.76
N ASN A 219 0.17 -7.19 -12.71
CA ASN A 219 1.28 -6.51 -12.04
C ASN A 219 1.53 -5.12 -12.61
N GLY A 220 1.38 -4.93 -13.94
CA GLY A 220 1.53 -3.62 -14.57
C GLY A 220 0.55 -2.59 -13.99
N ILE A 221 -0.71 -2.99 -13.82
CA ILE A 221 -1.75 -2.14 -13.22
C ILE A 221 -1.39 -1.81 -11.77
N PHE A 222 -1.02 -2.80 -10.97
CA PHE A 222 -0.67 -2.58 -9.56
C PHE A 222 0.56 -1.68 -9.39
N LEU A 223 1.57 -1.83 -10.25
CA LEU A 223 2.75 -0.96 -10.27
C LEU A 223 2.35 0.49 -10.54
N ALA A 224 1.47 0.73 -11.52
CA ALA A 224 0.97 2.07 -11.81
C ALA A 224 0.15 2.63 -10.64
N LEU A 225 -0.78 1.85 -10.05
CA LEU A 225 -1.55 2.24 -8.87
C LEU A 225 -0.62 2.63 -7.70
N HIS A 226 0.37 1.80 -7.38
CA HIS A 226 1.35 2.10 -6.34
C HIS A 226 2.18 3.35 -6.63
N TRP A 227 2.59 3.54 -7.89
CA TRP A 227 3.39 4.68 -8.30
C TRP A 227 2.67 6.01 -8.02
N PHE A 228 1.39 6.10 -8.39
CA PHE A 228 0.58 7.29 -8.17
C PHE A 228 0.20 7.48 -6.71
N TYR A 229 -0.24 6.40 -6.05
CA TYR A 229 -0.65 6.45 -4.65
C TYR A 229 0.49 6.93 -3.74
N SER A 230 1.71 6.40 -3.94
CA SER A 230 2.91 6.82 -3.18
C SER A 230 3.29 8.29 -3.38
N ARG A 231 2.84 8.91 -4.48
CA ARG A 231 3.09 10.32 -4.83
C ARG A 231 1.93 11.25 -4.56
N LYS A 232 0.96 10.82 -3.75
CA LYS A 232 -0.22 11.61 -3.37
C LYS A 232 -1.10 11.97 -4.57
N PHE A 233 -1.21 11.09 -5.56
CA PHE A 233 -2.36 11.07 -6.48
C PHE A 233 -3.32 9.95 -6.07
N TYR A 234 -4.64 10.15 -6.23
CA TYR A 234 -5.64 9.11 -5.99
C TYR A 234 -5.88 8.33 -7.29
N PRO A 235 -5.41 7.07 -7.41
CA PRO A 235 -5.49 6.36 -8.67
C PRO A 235 -6.75 5.49 -8.75
N ILE A 236 -7.39 5.47 -9.91
CA ILE A 236 -8.57 4.66 -10.20
C ILE A 236 -8.32 3.94 -11.53
N ALA A 237 -8.30 2.61 -11.54
CA ALA A 237 -8.20 1.82 -12.75
C ALA A 237 -9.56 1.28 -13.17
N PHE A 238 -9.94 1.51 -14.43
CA PHE A 238 -11.10 0.87 -15.04
C PHE A 238 -10.68 -0.46 -15.66
N ILE A 239 -11.41 -1.54 -15.36
CA ILE A 239 -11.07 -2.90 -15.78
C ILE A 239 -12.31 -3.66 -16.24
N PRO A 240 -12.31 -4.30 -17.42
CA PRO A 240 -13.41 -5.16 -17.85
C PRO A 240 -13.69 -6.32 -16.90
N GLU A 241 -14.96 -6.59 -16.63
CA GLU A 241 -15.41 -7.76 -15.85
C GLU A 241 -14.88 -9.08 -16.41
N SER A 242 -14.73 -9.17 -17.73
CA SER A 242 -14.14 -10.34 -18.41
C SER A 242 -12.74 -10.68 -17.88
N ARG A 243 -11.93 -9.66 -17.54
CA ARG A 243 -10.57 -9.83 -16.99
C ARG A 243 -10.60 -10.32 -15.55
N ILE A 244 -11.50 -9.78 -14.74
CA ILE A 244 -11.71 -10.21 -13.35
C ILE A 244 -12.17 -11.67 -13.33
N SER A 245 -13.12 -12.01 -14.20
CA SER A 245 -13.67 -13.36 -14.32
C SER A 245 -12.61 -14.37 -14.78
N ALA A 246 -11.80 -14.00 -15.79
CA ALA A 246 -10.69 -14.83 -16.25
C ALA A 246 -9.67 -15.10 -15.13
N LEU A 247 -9.24 -14.06 -14.41
CA LEU A 247 -8.31 -14.21 -13.28
C LEU A 247 -8.86 -15.16 -12.21
N ARG A 248 -10.14 -15.01 -11.84
CA ARG A 248 -10.77 -15.89 -10.85
C ARG A 248 -10.73 -17.35 -11.31
N SER A 249 -11.08 -17.61 -12.57
CA SER A 249 -11.08 -18.97 -13.14
C SER A 249 -9.68 -19.60 -13.15
N GLU A 250 -8.64 -18.82 -13.49
CA GLU A 250 -7.25 -19.29 -13.52
C GLU A 250 -6.66 -19.47 -12.12
N SER A 251 -7.03 -18.60 -11.16
CA SER A 251 -6.48 -18.60 -9.81
C SER A 251 -6.82 -19.84 -9.00
N ILE A 252 -7.99 -20.44 -9.25
CA ILE A 252 -8.40 -21.73 -8.67
C ILE A 252 -7.40 -22.84 -9.03
N GLN A 253 -6.67 -22.70 -10.14
CA GLN A 253 -5.76 -23.71 -10.67
C GLN A 253 -4.28 -23.38 -10.39
N ASN A 254 -3.94 -22.19 -9.89
CA ASN A 254 -2.55 -21.74 -9.80
C ASN A 254 -2.27 -20.84 -8.58
N SER A 255 -1.47 -21.34 -7.64
CA SER A 255 -1.08 -20.63 -6.41
C SER A 255 -0.31 -19.32 -6.63
N SER A 256 0.37 -19.16 -7.78
CA SER A 256 1.04 -17.90 -8.11
C SER A 256 0.06 -16.74 -8.40
N LEU A 257 -1.19 -17.05 -8.77
CA LEU A 257 -2.24 -16.06 -9.00
C LEU A 257 -2.94 -15.62 -7.70
N GLU A 258 -2.74 -16.34 -6.59
CA GLU A 258 -3.32 -15.98 -5.30
C GLU A 258 -2.83 -14.60 -4.82
N MET A 259 -1.57 -14.26 -5.09
CA MET A 259 -1.03 -12.94 -4.75
C MET A 259 -1.70 -11.83 -5.56
N ILE A 260 -1.97 -12.08 -6.84
CA ILE A 260 -2.67 -11.14 -7.73
C ILE A 260 -4.10 -10.93 -7.23
N SER A 261 -4.82 -12.00 -6.87
CA SER A 261 -6.17 -11.93 -6.31
C SER A 261 -6.21 -11.09 -5.03
N LYS A 262 -5.25 -11.28 -4.12
CA LYS A 262 -5.16 -10.48 -2.88
C LYS A 262 -4.89 -9.00 -3.15
N GLN A 263 -4.03 -8.68 -4.12
CA GLN A 263 -3.81 -7.28 -4.52
C GLN A 263 -5.05 -6.67 -5.18
N LEU A 264 -5.74 -7.44 -6.03
CA LEU A 264 -7.00 -7.02 -6.64
C LEU A 264 -8.05 -6.69 -5.57
N GLU A 265 -8.24 -7.58 -4.59
CA GLU A 265 -9.14 -7.36 -3.46
C GLU A 265 -8.77 -6.12 -2.65
N TYR A 266 -7.48 -5.96 -2.33
CA TYR A 266 -6.97 -4.78 -1.61
C TYR A 266 -7.31 -3.48 -2.35
N TRP A 267 -6.97 -3.39 -3.64
CA TRP A 267 -7.20 -2.17 -4.43
C TRP A 267 -8.69 -1.92 -4.71
N THR A 268 -9.49 -2.98 -4.82
CA THR A 268 -10.95 -2.87 -4.92
C THR A 268 -11.56 -2.33 -3.62
N GLY A 269 -11.13 -2.85 -2.46
CA GLY A 269 -11.56 -2.35 -1.15
C GLY A 269 -11.13 -0.90 -0.86
N MET A 270 -10.08 -0.44 -1.53
CA MET A 270 -9.63 0.95 -1.53
C MET A 270 -10.36 1.83 -2.56
N HIS A 271 -11.33 1.30 -3.30
CA HIS A 271 -12.04 1.99 -4.40
C HIS A 271 -11.10 2.55 -5.47
N CYS A 272 -9.98 1.86 -5.73
CA CYS A 272 -9.01 2.20 -6.77
C CYS A 272 -9.17 1.33 -8.02
N ILE A 273 -10.11 0.37 -8.00
CA ILE A 273 -10.46 -0.45 -9.16
C ILE A 273 -11.96 -0.35 -9.37
N VAL A 274 -12.35 0.01 -10.59
CA VAL A 274 -13.74 0.06 -11.06
C VAL A 274 -13.89 -1.00 -12.14
N VAL A 275 -14.90 -1.84 -12.00
CA VAL A 275 -15.19 -2.90 -12.96
C VAL A 275 -16.16 -2.37 -14.00
N THR A 276 -15.79 -2.44 -15.28
CA THR A 276 -16.67 -2.11 -16.40
C THR A 276 -17.46 -3.34 -16.86
N PRO A 277 -18.66 -3.16 -17.44
CA PRO A 277 -19.46 -4.28 -17.96
C PRO A 277 -18.68 -5.14 -18.96
N LYS A 278 -18.97 -6.44 -18.97
CA LYS A 278 -18.22 -7.45 -19.74
C LYS A 278 -18.16 -7.22 -21.25
N ASP A 279 -19.24 -6.69 -21.82
CA ASP A 279 -19.45 -6.59 -23.28
C ASP A 279 -19.42 -5.14 -23.78
N ASP A 280 -18.85 -4.24 -22.99
CA ASP A 280 -18.77 -2.82 -23.30
C ASP A 280 -17.32 -2.36 -23.42
N TYR A 281 -17.13 -1.20 -24.06
CA TYR A 281 -15.82 -0.60 -24.28
C TYR A 281 -15.36 0.10 -23.00
N ASP A 282 -14.32 -0.42 -22.36
CA ASP A 282 -13.85 0.07 -21.06
C ASP A 282 -13.14 1.43 -21.13
N ASP A 283 -12.56 1.75 -22.28
CA ASP A 283 -11.95 3.04 -22.57
C ASP A 283 -12.99 4.19 -22.50
N VAL A 284 -14.22 3.98 -22.98
CA VAL A 284 -15.34 4.94 -22.89
C VAL A 284 -15.56 5.36 -21.42
N TYR A 285 -15.67 4.39 -20.51
CA TYR A 285 -15.91 4.66 -19.09
C TYR A 285 -14.75 5.43 -18.46
N SER A 286 -13.51 5.01 -18.76
CA SER A 286 -12.32 5.66 -18.22
C SER A 286 -12.19 7.11 -18.72
N LEU A 287 -12.48 7.35 -20.01
CA LEU A 287 -12.43 8.67 -20.63
C LEU A 287 -13.54 9.59 -20.09
N ASP A 288 -14.80 9.15 -20.10
CA ASP A 288 -15.93 9.94 -19.60
C ASP A 288 -15.75 10.28 -18.13
N TYR A 289 -15.39 9.29 -17.30
CA TYR A 289 -15.15 9.51 -15.88
C TYR A 289 -14.02 10.52 -15.66
N ALA A 290 -12.91 10.41 -16.39
CA ALA A 290 -11.79 11.32 -16.24
C ALA A 290 -12.19 12.76 -16.60
N ARG A 291 -12.87 12.95 -17.72
CA ARG A 291 -13.30 14.28 -18.19
C ARG A 291 -14.29 14.92 -17.24
N ARG A 292 -15.33 14.21 -16.82
CA ARG A 292 -16.38 14.74 -15.95
C ARG A 292 -15.86 15.16 -14.58
N ASN A 293 -14.90 14.41 -14.04
CA ASN A 293 -14.39 14.64 -12.68
C ASN A 293 -13.15 15.54 -12.64
N GLY A 294 -12.62 15.93 -13.81
CA GLY A 294 -11.41 16.74 -13.92
C GLY A 294 -10.17 15.96 -13.46
N CYS A 295 -10.10 14.69 -13.86
CA CYS A 295 -8.98 13.80 -13.58
C CYS A 295 -8.00 13.79 -14.75
N LEU A 296 -6.79 13.29 -14.49
CA LEU A 296 -5.86 12.93 -15.57
C LEU A 296 -6.19 11.53 -16.09
N LEU A 297 -5.91 11.27 -17.37
CA LEU A 297 -6.04 9.94 -17.97
C LEU A 297 -4.65 9.35 -18.22
N VAL A 298 -4.41 8.12 -17.80
CA VAL A 298 -3.16 7.39 -18.05
C VAL A 298 -3.44 6.32 -19.08
N SER A 299 -3.06 6.60 -20.32
CA SER A 299 -3.16 5.68 -21.44
C SER A 299 -2.13 6.03 -22.51
N ASN A 300 -1.55 5.02 -23.15
CA ASN A 300 -0.79 5.20 -24.38
C ASN A 300 -1.68 5.21 -25.63
N ASP A 301 -2.94 4.79 -25.51
CA ASP A 301 -3.90 4.92 -26.61
C ASP A 301 -4.14 6.40 -26.92
N LYS A 302 -4.31 6.72 -28.20
CA LYS A 302 -4.65 8.06 -28.65
C LYS A 302 -6.15 8.32 -28.59
N LEU A 303 -6.98 7.27 -28.52
CA LEU A 303 -8.44 7.37 -28.50
C LEU A 303 -8.96 8.11 -29.74
N ASP A 304 -8.31 7.87 -30.89
CA ASP A 304 -8.61 8.52 -32.17
C ASP A 304 -10.05 8.24 -32.63
N ASP A 305 -10.58 7.07 -32.30
CA ASP A 305 -11.97 6.67 -32.55
C ASP A 305 -12.97 7.51 -31.76
N HIS A 306 -12.70 7.81 -30.48
CA HIS A 306 -13.52 8.73 -29.68
C HIS A 306 -13.49 10.15 -30.24
N VAL A 307 -12.33 10.61 -30.74
CA VAL A 307 -12.20 11.91 -31.43
C VAL A 307 -13.02 11.94 -32.72
N ILE A 308 -13.02 10.85 -33.49
CA ILE A 308 -13.85 10.72 -34.70
C ILE A 308 -15.35 10.73 -34.34
N GLN A 309 -15.77 10.03 -33.30
CA GLN A 309 -17.15 10.03 -32.82
C GLN A 309 -17.59 11.43 -32.36
N ALA A 310 -16.73 12.13 -31.62
CA ALA A 310 -16.97 13.51 -31.21
C ALA A 310 -17.12 14.46 -32.42
N ALA A 311 -16.31 14.27 -33.46
CA ALA A 311 -16.40 15.01 -34.72
C ALA A 311 -17.73 14.81 -35.46
N ALA A 312 -18.34 13.63 -35.33
CA ALA A 312 -19.65 13.36 -35.90
C ALA A 312 -20.77 14.16 -35.22
N ILE A 313 -20.58 14.57 -33.95
CA ILE A 313 -21.51 15.45 -33.23
C ILE A 313 -21.28 16.92 -33.62
N SER A 314 -20.04 17.41 -33.50
CA SER A 314 -19.64 18.74 -33.97
C SER A 314 -18.12 18.90 -34.05
N GLU A 315 -17.66 19.84 -34.87
CA GLU A 315 -16.22 20.19 -34.93
C GLU A 315 -15.72 20.75 -33.58
N GLN A 316 -16.59 21.43 -32.82
CA GLN A 316 -16.25 21.92 -31.48
C GLN A 316 -15.98 20.76 -30.51
N ASN A 317 -16.83 19.73 -30.48
CA ASN A 317 -16.63 18.57 -29.60
C ASN A 317 -15.33 17.82 -29.91
N LYS A 318 -14.98 17.71 -31.19
CA LYS A 318 -13.70 17.15 -31.63
C LYS A 318 -12.52 17.98 -31.13
N MET A 319 -12.55 19.30 -31.31
CA MET A 319 -11.49 20.20 -30.83
C MET A 319 -11.36 20.12 -29.31
N ASP A 320 -12.48 20.12 -28.58
CA ASP A 320 -12.49 20.06 -27.12
C ASP A 320 -11.92 18.74 -26.61
N LEU A 321 -12.32 17.61 -27.20
CA LEU A 321 -11.79 16.30 -26.82
C LEU A 321 -10.31 16.18 -27.18
N SER A 322 -9.89 16.60 -28.39
CA SER A 322 -8.49 16.55 -28.81
C SER A 322 -7.60 17.40 -27.90
N ASN A 323 -8.00 18.65 -27.61
CA ASN A 323 -7.26 19.54 -26.72
C ASN A 323 -7.18 18.95 -25.31
N TRP A 324 -8.28 18.38 -24.81
CA TRP A 324 -8.28 17.74 -23.50
C TRP A 324 -7.34 16.54 -23.46
N LEU A 325 -7.34 15.67 -24.47
CA LEU A 325 -6.43 14.54 -24.56
C LEU A 325 -4.96 15.00 -24.64
N ASP A 326 -4.66 16.04 -25.40
CA ASP A 326 -3.30 16.57 -25.50
C ASP A 326 -2.76 17.10 -24.16
N GLN A 327 -3.63 17.67 -23.33
CA GLN A 327 -3.24 18.27 -22.04
C GLN A 327 -3.32 17.28 -20.86
N CYS A 328 -4.30 16.38 -20.87
CA CYS A 328 -4.68 15.59 -19.69
C CYS A 328 -4.32 14.11 -19.81
N ARG A 329 -3.94 13.63 -21.01
CA ARG A 329 -3.52 12.24 -21.20
C ARG A 329 -2.02 12.09 -20.95
N LEU A 330 -1.69 11.33 -19.93
CA LEU A 330 -0.34 10.95 -19.57
C LEU A 330 0.07 9.63 -20.26
N SER A 331 1.03 9.73 -21.18
CA SER A 331 1.70 8.56 -21.74
C SER A 331 2.74 7.99 -20.76
N PHE A 332 3.11 6.72 -20.97
CA PHE A 332 4.02 6.01 -20.09
C PHE A 332 4.75 4.88 -20.81
N THR A 333 5.79 4.35 -20.18
CA THR A 333 6.43 3.10 -20.58
C THR A 333 6.69 2.24 -19.35
N PHE A 334 7.12 1.01 -19.60
CA PHE A 334 7.67 0.14 -18.57
C PHE A 334 9.11 -0.22 -18.90
N HIS A 335 9.94 -0.34 -17.86
CA HIS A 335 11.21 -1.04 -17.94
C HIS A 335 11.18 -2.20 -16.94
N VAL A 336 10.92 -3.41 -17.43
CA VAL A 336 10.63 -4.56 -16.57
C VAL A 336 9.45 -4.21 -15.65
N ASP A 337 9.60 -4.30 -14.33
CA ASP A 337 8.58 -4.00 -13.32
C ASP A 337 8.65 -2.54 -12.83
N GLU A 338 9.22 -1.63 -13.62
CA GLU A 338 9.26 -0.20 -13.30
C GLU A 338 8.30 0.58 -14.20
N PHE A 339 7.27 1.21 -13.59
CA PHE A 339 6.37 2.14 -14.27
C PHE A 339 7.04 3.50 -14.45
N LEU A 340 7.16 3.94 -15.70
CA LEU A 340 7.84 5.17 -16.10
C LEU A 340 6.85 6.08 -16.84
N PRO A 341 6.14 6.99 -16.14
CA PRO A 341 5.33 8.00 -16.82
C PRO A 341 6.22 8.97 -17.61
N ASN A 342 5.66 9.61 -18.63
CA ASN A 342 6.38 10.58 -19.44
C ASN A 342 6.98 11.69 -18.55
N PRO A 343 8.32 11.83 -18.49
CA PRO A 343 8.98 12.79 -17.61
C PRO A 343 8.72 14.25 -18.01
N ALA A 344 8.26 14.50 -19.24
CA ALA A 344 7.91 15.84 -19.71
C ALA A 344 6.46 16.25 -19.36
N PHE A 345 5.68 15.38 -18.71
CA PHE A 345 4.29 15.68 -18.37
C PHE A 345 4.19 16.64 -17.17
N ASP A 346 3.51 17.77 -17.36
CA ASP A 346 3.32 18.80 -16.34
C ASP A 346 2.02 18.55 -15.55
N TYR A 347 2.13 17.82 -14.44
CA TYR A 347 0.98 17.43 -13.61
C TYR A 347 0.18 18.63 -13.08
N PRO A 348 0.79 19.67 -12.47
CA PRO A 348 0.04 20.86 -12.03
C PRO A 348 -0.78 21.51 -13.15
N SER A 349 -0.17 21.76 -14.31
CA SER A 349 -0.85 22.41 -15.44
C SER A 349 -1.98 21.52 -15.99
N ALA A 350 -1.71 20.23 -16.15
CA ALA A 350 -2.69 19.27 -16.64
C ALA A 350 -3.90 19.11 -15.69
N LEU A 351 -3.67 19.02 -14.38
CA LEU A 351 -4.75 18.94 -13.39
C LEU A 351 -5.58 20.21 -13.40
N HIS A 352 -4.92 21.38 -13.44
CA HIS A 352 -5.62 22.66 -13.53
C HIS A 352 -6.50 22.72 -14.79
N TYR A 353 -5.95 22.31 -15.94
CA TYR A 353 -6.70 22.24 -17.20
C TYR A 353 -7.90 21.28 -17.09
N ALA A 354 -7.70 20.07 -16.56
CA ALA A 354 -8.75 19.07 -16.39
C ALA A 354 -9.90 19.57 -15.50
N HIS A 355 -9.58 20.28 -14.41
CA HIS A 355 -10.59 20.87 -13.52
C HIS A 355 -11.40 21.98 -14.18
N LEU A 356 -10.76 22.82 -15.00
CA LEU A 356 -11.43 23.90 -15.72
C LEU A 356 -12.33 23.39 -16.85
N HIS A 357 -11.95 22.28 -17.50
CA HIS A 357 -12.61 21.73 -18.67
C HIS A 357 -13.39 20.45 -18.36
N ARG A 358 -14.00 20.38 -17.17
CA ARG A 358 -14.93 19.31 -16.83
C ARG A 358 -16.10 19.33 -17.82
N SER A 359 -16.30 18.23 -18.53
CA SER A 359 -17.41 18.11 -19.47
C SER A 359 -18.70 17.70 -18.76
N THR A 360 -19.83 18.07 -19.37
CA THR A 360 -21.08 17.33 -19.18
C THR A 360 -20.92 15.89 -19.69
N PRO A 361 -21.75 14.93 -19.24
CA PRO A 361 -21.70 13.55 -19.71
C PRO A 361 -21.77 13.49 -21.25
N LEU A 362 -20.99 12.59 -21.86
CA LEU A 362 -20.97 12.35 -23.30
C LEU A 362 -22.30 11.80 -23.83
#